data_AF-A0A968NS92-F1
#
_entry.id   AF-A0A968NS92-F1
#
_cell.length_a   1.000
_cell.length_b   1.000
_cell.length_c   1.000
_cell.angle_alpha   90.00
_cell.angle_beta   90.00
_cell.angle_gamma   90.00
#
_symmetry.space_group_name_H-M   'P 1'
#
loop_
_entity.id
_entity.type
_entity.pdbx_description
1 polymer ?
#
loop_
_entity_poly.entity_id
_entity_poly.type
_entity_poly.pdbx_seq_one_letter_code
_entity_poly.pdbx_strand_id
1 'polypeptide(L)'
;MTRGGAGAALMQDEELTEELLGLVVGAVKIPVTAKMRLGWDGESINAHVIAPRLERMGVAAVAVHGRTKAQGYTGAVNLAAIRRVAEAVRHIPIIGNGDVYDAASARRMLEEGGCGGVMVGRAALADPFFFP
;
A
#
# COMPACT_ATOMS: atom_id res chain seq x y z
N MET A 1 -14.47 -7.54 8.56
CA MET A 1 -15.20 -6.51 9.33
C MET A 1 -14.24 -5.37 9.61
N THR A 2 -14.58 -4.12 9.30
CA THR A 2 -13.93 -2.93 9.87
C THR A 2 -15.05 -2.12 10.52
N ARG A 3 -15.50 -2.57 11.71
CA ARG A 3 -16.62 -1.95 12.44
C ARG A 3 -16.22 -0.67 13.21
N GLY A 4 -14.98 -0.19 13.06
CA GLY A 4 -14.44 0.90 13.88
C GLY A 4 -13.67 1.98 13.12
N GLY A 5 -14.03 2.29 11.87
CA GLY A 5 -13.44 3.42 11.11
C GLY A 5 -11.95 3.32 10.77
N ALA A 6 -11.29 2.19 11.09
CA ALA A 6 -9.86 2.00 10.91
C ALA A 6 -9.50 1.20 9.64
N GLY A 7 -8.21 1.21 9.30
CA GLY A 7 -7.68 0.49 8.15
C GLY A 7 -8.19 1.08 6.84
N ALA A 8 -8.64 0.24 5.92
CA ALA A 8 -9.11 0.71 4.60
C ALA A 8 -10.38 1.58 4.65
N ALA A 9 -11.09 1.63 5.79
CA ALA A 9 -12.21 2.57 5.97
C ALA A 9 -11.74 4.03 5.94
N LEU A 10 -10.50 4.30 6.37
CA LEU A 10 -9.91 5.64 6.29
C LEU A 10 -9.85 6.13 4.83
N MET A 11 -9.65 5.23 3.87
CA MET A 11 -9.61 5.60 2.44
C MET A 11 -10.95 6.11 1.88
N GLN A 12 -12.05 6.05 2.63
CA GLN A 12 -13.34 6.62 2.22
C GLN A 12 -13.41 8.14 2.52
N ASP A 13 -12.56 8.63 3.40
CA ASP A 13 -12.47 10.04 3.80
C ASP A 13 -11.00 10.47 3.79
N GLU A 14 -10.59 11.05 2.67
CA GLU A 14 -9.19 11.43 2.44
C GLU A 14 -8.73 12.56 3.36
N GLU A 15 -9.63 13.49 3.70
CA GLU A 15 -9.31 14.64 4.56
C GLU A 15 -9.10 14.19 6.00
N LEU A 16 -10.02 13.38 6.53
CA LEU A 16 -9.86 12.79 7.87
C LEU A 16 -8.59 11.93 7.95
N THR A 17 -8.28 11.19 6.89
CA THR A 17 -7.06 10.37 6.83
C THR A 17 -5.80 11.22 6.90
N GLU A 18 -5.76 12.33 6.16
CA GLU A 18 -4.65 13.27 6.13
C GLU A 18 -4.47 13.96 7.49
N GLU A 19 -5.56 14.37 8.15
CA GLU A 19 -5.50 14.92 9.50
C GLU A 19 -4.91 13.93 10.51
N LEU A 20 -5.48 12.71 10.58
CA LEU A 20 -5.06 11.69 11.54
C LEU A 20 -3.61 11.27 11.35
N LEU A 21 -3.18 11.04 10.10
CA LEU A 21 -1.81 10.63 9.81
C LEU A 21 -0.82 11.77 10.05
N GLY A 22 -1.24 13.03 9.88
CA GLY A 22 -0.40 14.21 10.15
C GLY A 22 -0.05 14.31 11.63
N LEU A 23 -1.03 14.05 12.50
CA LEU A 23 -0.81 13.98 13.94
C LEU A 23 0.17 12.87 14.31
N VAL A 24 0.06 11.68 13.70
CA VAL A 24 0.96 10.55 13.97
C VAL A 24 2.39 10.87 13.55
N VAL A 25 2.58 11.41 12.34
CA VAL A 25 3.91 11.75 11.83
C VAL A 25 4.54 12.87 12.67
N GLY A 26 3.78 13.91 13.02
CA GLY A 26 4.27 15.03 13.83
C GLY A 26 4.59 14.66 15.30
N ALA A 27 3.99 13.59 15.83
CA ALA A 27 4.18 13.18 17.22
C ALA A 27 5.52 12.48 17.49
N VAL A 28 6.23 12.00 16.46
CA VAL A 28 7.42 11.16 16.62
C VAL A 28 8.59 11.63 15.76
N LYS A 29 9.82 11.34 16.20
CA LYS A 29 11.06 11.66 15.46
C LYS A 29 11.59 10.48 14.64
N ILE A 30 10.99 9.31 14.79
CA ILE A 30 11.37 8.09 14.06
C ILE A 30 10.58 8.00 12.75
N PRO A 31 11.11 7.31 11.72
CA PRO A 31 10.39 7.15 10.46
C PRO A 31 9.03 6.49 10.65
N VAL A 32 7.98 7.11 10.10
CA VAL A 32 6.63 6.55 10.05
C VAL A 32 6.36 6.03 8.64
N THR A 33 5.83 4.82 8.51
CA THR A 33 5.43 4.23 7.22
C THR A 33 3.94 3.94 7.21
N ALA A 34 3.30 3.99 6.04
CA ALA A 34 1.89 3.64 5.89
C ALA A 34 1.71 2.37 5.06
N LYS A 35 0.65 1.61 5.36
CA LYS A 35 0.21 0.48 4.53
C LYS A 35 -1.26 0.63 4.17
N MET A 36 -1.57 0.56 2.88
CA MET A 36 -2.92 0.76 2.36
C MET A 36 -3.34 -0.32 1.34
N ARG A 37 -4.62 -0.30 0.99
CA ARG A 37 -5.18 -0.99 -0.18
C ARG A 37 -5.25 -0.01 -1.36
N LEU A 38 -5.81 -0.43 -2.49
CA LEU A 38 -6.05 0.49 -3.62
C LEU A 38 -7.16 1.52 -3.35
N GLY A 39 -8.03 1.21 -2.39
CA GLY A 39 -9.20 2.00 -2.01
C GLY A 39 -10.29 1.11 -1.42
N TRP A 40 -11.50 1.63 -1.28
CA TRP A 40 -12.60 0.90 -0.63
C TRP A 40 -13.18 -0.21 -1.52
N ASP A 41 -13.49 0.12 -2.77
CA ASP A 41 -14.08 -0.78 -3.77
C ASP A 41 -13.67 -0.37 -5.20
N GLY A 42 -14.33 -0.91 -6.22
CA GLY A 42 -14.00 -0.62 -7.62
C GLY A 42 -14.35 0.80 -8.09
N GLU A 43 -15.25 1.48 -7.38
CA GLU A 43 -15.65 2.86 -7.67
C GLU A 43 -14.77 3.86 -6.90
N SER A 44 -14.21 3.43 -5.77
CA SER A 44 -13.29 4.19 -4.93
C SER A 44 -11.87 3.62 -4.99
N ILE A 45 -11.13 3.93 -6.07
CA ILE A 45 -9.70 3.61 -6.23
C ILE A 45 -8.87 4.89 -6.12
N ASN A 46 -8.47 5.24 -4.91
CA ASN A 46 -7.83 6.53 -4.59
C ASN A 46 -6.43 6.42 -3.96
N ALA A 47 -5.81 5.24 -3.93
CA ALA A 47 -4.43 5.11 -3.44
C ALA A 47 -3.43 6.05 -4.13
N HIS A 48 -3.62 6.31 -5.43
CA HIS A 48 -2.76 7.20 -6.23
C HIS A 48 -2.94 8.68 -5.86
N VAL A 49 -4.06 9.03 -5.23
CA VAL A 49 -4.33 10.36 -4.68
C VAL A 49 -3.75 10.47 -3.27
N ILE A 50 -3.95 9.45 -2.44
CA ILE A 50 -3.55 9.44 -1.02
C ILE A 50 -2.02 9.37 -0.86
N ALA A 51 -1.34 8.46 -1.56
CA ALA A 51 0.09 8.22 -1.40
C ALA A 51 0.98 9.49 -1.54
N PRO A 52 0.82 10.36 -2.55
CA PRO A 52 1.60 11.60 -2.63
C PRO A 52 1.24 12.62 -1.54
N ARG A 53 0.05 12.53 -0.91
CA ARG A 53 -0.25 13.37 0.27
C ARG A 53 0.56 12.89 1.48
N LEU A 54 0.61 11.58 1.69
CA LEU A 54 1.41 10.98 2.77
C LEU A 54 2.90 11.34 2.63
N GLU A 55 3.43 11.35 1.41
CA GLU A 55 4.77 11.84 1.13
C GLU A 55 4.98 13.27 1.61
N ARG A 56 4.07 14.20 1.27
CA ARG A 56 4.16 15.60 1.72
C ARG A 56 4.11 15.76 3.23
N MET A 57 3.45 14.83 3.92
CA MET A 57 3.35 14.83 5.38
C MET A 57 4.61 14.30 6.06
N GLY A 58 5.55 13.71 5.32
CA GLY A 58 6.80 13.16 5.86
C GLY A 58 6.76 11.66 6.17
N VAL A 59 5.78 10.91 5.63
CA VAL A 59 5.83 9.45 5.68
C VAL A 59 7.05 8.94 4.91
N ALA A 60 7.80 7.99 5.48
CA ALA A 60 9.08 7.52 4.94
C ALA A 60 8.95 6.44 3.84
N ALA A 61 7.83 5.71 3.81
CA ALA A 61 7.53 4.72 2.78
C ALA A 61 6.03 4.36 2.79
N VAL A 62 5.51 3.93 1.65
CA VAL A 62 4.11 3.48 1.53
C VAL A 62 4.03 2.08 0.92
N ALA A 63 3.45 1.14 1.65
CA ALA A 63 3.15 -0.20 1.15
C ALA A 63 1.72 -0.29 0.59
N VAL A 64 1.57 -0.74 -0.65
CA VAL A 64 0.29 -0.79 -1.36
C VAL A 64 -0.08 -2.24 -1.66
N HIS A 65 -1.14 -2.72 -1.03
CA HIS A 65 -1.77 -3.96 -1.45
C HIS A 65 -2.64 -3.71 -2.69
N GLY A 66 -2.34 -4.39 -3.80
CA GLY A 66 -2.99 -4.14 -5.09
C GLY A 66 -4.42 -4.67 -5.24
N ARG A 67 -5.19 -4.72 -4.14
CA ARG A 67 -6.62 -4.98 -4.15
C ARG A 67 -7.35 -3.89 -3.36
N THR A 68 -8.60 -3.65 -3.70
CA THR A 68 -9.53 -2.81 -2.93
C THR A 68 -9.98 -3.55 -1.68
N LYS A 69 -10.58 -2.86 -0.71
CA LYS A 69 -11.12 -3.53 0.49
C LYS A 69 -12.22 -4.52 0.12
N ALA A 70 -13.12 -4.18 -0.80
CA ALA A 70 -14.25 -5.02 -1.20
C ALA A 70 -13.81 -6.35 -1.81
N GLN A 71 -12.69 -6.38 -2.54
CA GLN A 71 -12.12 -7.62 -3.07
C GLN A 71 -11.60 -8.56 -1.96
N GLY A 72 -11.22 -8.04 -0.78
CA GLY A 72 -10.60 -8.87 0.25
C GLY A 72 -9.36 -9.59 -0.27
N TYR A 73 -9.43 -10.91 -0.41
CA TYR A 73 -8.37 -11.74 -1.00
C TYR A 73 -8.82 -12.46 -2.29
N THR A 74 -9.97 -12.10 -2.85
CA THR A 74 -10.45 -12.63 -4.12
C THR A 74 -9.89 -11.82 -5.29
N GLY A 75 -10.01 -12.36 -6.51
CA GLY A 75 -9.44 -11.75 -7.71
C GLY A 75 -7.90 -11.70 -7.69
N ALA A 76 -7.32 -10.99 -8.65
CA ALA A 76 -5.88 -10.79 -8.77
C ALA A 76 -5.47 -9.39 -8.30
N VAL A 77 -4.22 -9.27 -7.85
CA VAL A 77 -3.58 -7.96 -7.64
C VAL A 77 -3.51 -7.17 -8.95
N ASN A 78 -3.92 -5.90 -8.90
CA ASN A 78 -3.84 -4.96 -10.01
C ASN A 78 -2.49 -4.21 -9.99
N LEU A 79 -1.52 -4.74 -10.73
CA LEU A 79 -0.17 -4.16 -10.86
C LEU A 79 -0.19 -2.79 -11.54
N ALA A 80 -1.07 -2.57 -12.53
CA ALA A 80 -1.21 -1.27 -13.19
C ALA A 80 -1.69 -0.18 -12.21
N ALA A 81 -2.59 -0.52 -11.29
CA ALA A 81 -3.01 0.41 -10.25
C ALA A 81 -1.88 0.70 -9.26
N ILE A 82 -1.07 -0.29 -8.86
CA ILE A 82 0.12 -0.07 -8.04
C ILE A 82 1.11 0.85 -8.79
N ARG A 83 1.34 0.61 -10.08
CA ARG A 83 2.21 1.44 -10.92
C ARG A 83 1.77 2.90 -10.93
N ARG A 84 0.47 3.17 -11.09
CA ARG A 84 -0.07 4.55 -10.99
C ARG A 84 0.21 5.20 -9.64
N VAL A 85 0.26 4.43 -8.55
CA VAL A 85 0.63 4.95 -7.23
C VAL A 85 2.13 5.27 -7.19
N ALA A 86 2.98 4.37 -7.69
CA ALA A 86 4.42 4.57 -7.76
C ALA A 86 4.79 5.80 -8.61
N GLU A 87 4.14 6.00 -9.75
CA GLU A 87 4.36 7.15 -10.63
C GLU A 87 3.88 8.48 -10.01
N ALA A 88 2.93 8.44 -9.05
CA ALA A 88 2.42 9.63 -8.38
C ALA A 88 3.34 10.14 -7.25
N VAL A 89 4.23 9.30 -6.72
CA VAL A 89 5.11 9.58 -5.57
C VAL A 89 6.55 9.81 -6.04
N ARG A 90 7.23 10.84 -5.53
CA ARG A 90 8.47 11.34 -6.14
C ARG A 90 9.75 10.98 -5.41
N HIS A 91 9.69 10.84 -4.10
CA HIS A 91 10.86 10.87 -3.21
C HIS A 91 10.91 9.68 -2.26
N ILE A 92 9.78 9.05 -1.93
CA ILE A 92 9.73 7.89 -1.03
C ILE A 92 9.42 6.58 -1.78
N PRO A 93 9.92 5.42 -1.30
CA PRO A 93 9.66 4.16 -1.96
C PRO A 93 8.19 3.72 -1.81
N ILE A 94 7.60 3.30 -2.92
CA ILE A 94 6.39 2.48 -2.92
C ILE A 94 6.77 1.00 -2.84
N ILE A 95 6.18 0.30 -1.87
CA ILE A 95 6.38 -1.12 -1.62
C ILE A 95 5.17 -1.89 -2.12
N GLY A 96 5.34 -2.67 -3.20
CA GLY A 96 4.27 -3.47 -3.79
C GLY A 96 3.91 -4.67 -2.92
N ASN A 97 2.61 -4.97 -2.78
CA ASN A 97 2.14 -6.07 -1.94
C ASN A 97 0.97 -6.85 -2.56
N GLY A 98 1.01 -8.16 -2.36
CA GLY A 98 -0.03 -9.11 -2.74
C GLY A 98 0.38 -9.98 -3.93
N ASP A 99 -0.06 -11.24 -3.89
CA ASP A 99 0.19 -12.26 -4.91
C ASP A 99 1.67 -12.48 -5.28
N VAL A 100 2.55 -12.31 -4.30
CA VAL A 100 3.97 -12.66 -4.39
C VAL A 100 4.17 -14.01 -3.69
N TYR A 101 4.57 -15.01 -4.48
CA TYR A 101 4.67 -16.41 -4.08
C TYR A 101 6.04 -17.03 -4.38
N ASP A 102 6.91 -16.31 -5.08
CA ASP A 102 8.24 -16.74 -5.50
C ASP A 102 9.06 -15.53 -5.97
N ALA A 103 10.32 -15.76 -6.34
CA ALA A 103 11.20 -14.72 -6.88
C ALA A 103 10.70 -14.12 -8.21
N ALA A 104 9.98 -14.90 -9.02
CA ALA A 104 9.46 -14.44 -10.31
C ALA A 104 8.31 -13.43 -10.13
N SER A 105 7.35 -13.73 -9.27
CA SER A 105 6.25 -12.84 -8.90
C SER A 105 6.74 -11.60 -8.14
N ALA A 106 7.79 -11.72 -7.32
CA ALA A 106 8.45 -10.56 -6.71
C ALA A 106 9.07 -9.64 -7.77
N ARG A 107 9.79 -10.21 -8.75
CA ARG A 107 10.36 -9.45 -9.87
C ARG A 107 9.30 -8.74 -10.69
N ARG A 108 8.20 -9.43 -11.02
CA ARG A 108 7.06 -8.83 -11.72
C ARG A 108 6.45 -7.65 -10.95
N MET A 109 6.34 -7.75 -9.63
CA MET A 109 5.87 -6.64 -8.79
C MET A 109 6.78 -5.40 -8.90
N LEU A 110 8.10 -5.60 -8.89
CA LEU A 110 9.08 -4.52 -9.05
C LEU A 110 8.98 -3.88 -10.45
N GLU A 111 9.03 -4.70 -11.50
CA GLU A 111 9.11 -4.25 -12.89
C GLU A 111 7.78 -3.66 -13.40
N GLU A 112 6.69 -4.42 -13.29
CA GLU A 112 5.38 -4.01 -13.80
C GLU A 112 4.73 -2.97 -12.89
N GLY A 113 4.91 -3.13 -11.57
CA GLY A 113 4.35 -2.23 -10.55
C GLY A 113 5.17 -0.97 -10.29
N GLY A 114 6.38 -0.84 -10.86
CA GLY A 114 7.26 0.30 -10.63
C GLY A 114 7.67 0.48 -9.16
N CYS A 115 7.71 -0.60 -8.39
CA CYS A 115 7.91 -0.52 -6.94
C CYS A 115 9.39 -0.44 -6.57
N GLY A 116 9.72 0.33 -5.52
CA GLY A 116 11.05 0.35 -4.91
C GLY A 116 11.33 -0.83 -3.98
N GLY A 117 10.31 -1.65 -3.68
CA GLY A 117 10.43 -2.84 -2.87
C GLY A 117 9.18 -3.73 -2.95
N VAL A 118 9.26 -4.92 -2.34
CA VAL A 118 8.17 -5.90 -2.31
C VAL A 118 7.92 -6.33 -0.88
N MET A 119 6.65 -6.38 -0.47
CA MET A 119 6.23 -6.94 0.81
C MET A 119 5.51 -8.27 0.58
N VAL A 120 5.98 -9.32 1.24
CA VAL A 120 5.41 -10.67 1.15
C VAL A 120 4.72 -11.03 2.46
N GLY A 121 3.58 -11.71 2.35
CA GLY A 121 2.77 -12.13 3.51
C GLY A 121 2.55 -13.64 3.52
N ARG A 122 1.50 -14.10 2.83
CA ARG A 122 1.06 -15.52 2.84
C ARG A 122 2.17 -16.51 2.45
N ALA A 123 3.01 -16.19 1.47
CA ALA A 123 4.08 -17.09 1.05
C ALA A 123 5.18 -17.26 2.12
N ALA A 124 5.56 -16.17 2.80
CA ALA A 124 6.50 -16.22 3.91
C ALA A 124 5.94 -16.95 5.14
N LEU A 125 4.61 -17.01 5.29
CA LEU A 125 3.98 -17.84 6.31
C LEU A 125 4.02 -19.33 5.95
N ALA A 126 3.94 -19.66 4.66
CA ALA A 126 3.98 -21.03 4.16
C ALA A 126 5.40 -21.60 4.10
N ASP A 127 6.39 -20.73 3.90
CA ASP A 127 7.80 -21.09 3.84
C ASP A 127 8.64 -20.08 4.65
N PRO A 128 9.18 -20.48 5.82
CA PRO A 128 10.02 -19.58 6.63
C PRO A 128 11.36 -19.23 5.97
N PHE A 129 11.78 -19.97 4.93
CA PHE A 129 12.99 -19.70 4.15
C PHE A 129 12.69 -18.99 2.83
N PHE A 130 11.49 -18.41 2.69
CA PHE A 130 11.09 -17.67 1.50
C PHE A 130 12.08 -16.55 1.14
N PHE A 131 12.64 -15.91 2.17
CA PHE A 131 13.69 -14.91 2.01
C PHE A 131 15.05 -15.59 2.18
N PRO A 132 15.85 -15.70 1.11
CA PRO A 132 17.20 -16.27 1.17
C PRO A 132 18.21 -15.36 1.88
#